data_AF-A0A966TU69-F1
#
_entry.id   AF-A0A966TU69-F1
#
_cell.length_a   1.000
_cell.length_b   1.000
_cell.length_c   1.000
_cell.angle_alpha   90.00
_cell.angle_beta   90.00
_cell.angle_gamma   90.00
#
_symmetry.space_group_name_H-M   'P 1'
#
loop_
_entity.id
_entity.type
_entity.pdbx_description
1 polymer ?
#
loop_
_entity_poly.entity_id
_entity_poly.type
_entity_poly.pdbx_seq_one_letter_code
_entity_poly.pdbx_strand_id
1 'polypeptide(L)'
;MTEGQWDREVDVLVAGTGNGGLTAALCNWEMGCQDILIIEKGTKVGGTSATSGGGIWVPNSHYAKAAGAEDSPEAAKAYLTNTLFGEDVPEALIDAYLENGPKMLRFLHDRTDVRYESLEHYPDYYTNMEGAREGHRSLEPTPVMASELGPHWKNMTWTHHMMRMFNRIHFTQVEAHTLMVQLPGWKGLLGRMIWDYIRDIPWRLRTSISRRLCCGSAGVARLYLSVLKREIPIEFGTRLTKLIAEENAVTGVEVECGGQRQRIRVRKGVVLAAGGFEKNQALREQHLPAPTNTEWSAGNPLNEGDALQAGLALGARTRLMHDAWWTTTLVVPDEPTPRL
;
A
#
# COMPACT_ATOMS: atom_id res chain seq x y z
N MET A 1 -22.60 -14.22 25.21
CA MET A 1 -21.45 -15.05 24.82
C MET A 1 -20.58 -15.19 26.05
N THR A 2 -20.24 -16.42 26.43
CA THR A 2 -19.38 -16.72 27.58
C THR A 2 -17.97 -16.18 27.32
N GLU A 3 -17.48 -15.32 28.22
CA GLU A 3 -16.08 -14.87 28.23
C GLU A 3 -15.17 -16.10 28.35
N GLY A 4 -14.65 -16.60 27.22
CA GLY A 4 -13.69 -17.72 27.21
C GLY A 4 -13.70 -18.60 25.96
N GLN A 5 -14.74 -18.55 25.12
CA GLN A 5 -14.79 -19.35 23.89
C GLN A 5 -14.21 -18.59 22.69
N TRP A 6 -13.35 -19.25 21.91
CA TRP A 6 -12.83 -18.78 20.63
C TRP A 6 -13.71 -19.31 19.51
N ASP A 7 -14.08 -18.46 18.54
CA ASP A 7 -14.87 -18.87 17.37
C ASP A 7 -13.99 -19.56 16.32
N ARG A 8 -12.73 -19.15 16.23
CA ARG A 8 -11.72 -19.71 15.32
C ARG A 8 -10.32 -19.51 15.90
N GLU A 9 -9.36 -20.28 15.41
CA GLU A 9 -7.93 -20.09 15.69
C GLU A 9 -7.12 -20.05 14.39
N VAL A 10 -6.05 -19.25 14.37
CA VAL A 10 -5.05 -19.15 13.28
C VAL A 10 -3.64 -18.99 13.86
N ASP A 11 -2.60 -19.23 13.08
CA ASP A 11 -1.22 -18.95 13.53
C ASP A 11 -0.92 -17.46 13.52
N VAL A 12 -1.19 -16.81 12.38
CA VAL A 12 -0.95 -15.38 12.17
C VAL A 12 -2.19 -14.71 11.61
N LEU A 13 -2.56 -13.58 12.20
CA LEU A 13 -3.61 -12.71 11.65
C LEU A 13 -3.00 -11.41 11.15
N VAL A 14 -3.36 -11.02 9.92
CA VAL A 14 -2.95 -9.75 9.32
C VAL A 14 -4.19 -8.87 9.13
N ALA A 15 -4.21 -7.70 9.74
CA ALA A 15 -5.28 -6.73 9.57
C ALA A 15 -4.92 -5.70 8.49
N GLY A 16 -5.67 -5.71 7.38
CA GLY A 16 -5.54 -4.79 6.25
C GLY A 16 -4.87 -5.40 5.02
N THR A 17 -5.35 -5.00 3.84
CA THR A 17 -4.87 -5.50 2.53
C THR A 17 -4.10 -4.47 1.70
N GLY A 18 -3.53 -3.44 2.36
CA GLY A 18 -2.54 -2.56 1.72
C GLY A 18 -1.23 -3.28 1.41
N ASN A 19 -0.26 -2.56 0.83
CA ASN A 19 1.05 -3.13 0.48
C ASN A 19 1.73 -3.79 1.69
N GLY A 20 1.69 -3.15 2.86
CA GLY A 20 2.29 -3.69 4.09
C GLY A 20 1.65 -5.00 4.55
N GLY A 21 0.32 -5.07 4.59
CA GLY A 21 -0.41 -6.26 5.04
C GLY A 21 -0.22 -7.46 4.11
N LEU A 22 -0.40 -7.25 2.80
CA LEU A 22 -0.20 -8.35 1.83
C LEU A 22 1.27 -8.81 1.79
N THR A 23 2.23 -7.89 1.91
CA THR A 23 3.66 -8.26 2.02
C THR A 23 3.93 -9.06 3.28
N ALA A 24 3.39 -8.65 4.43
CA ALA A 24 3.57 -9.38 5.68
C ALA A 24 3.00 -10.80 5.62
N ALA A 25 1.81 -10.98 5.03
CA ALA A 25 1.22 -12.30 4.83
C ALA A 25 2.10 -13.20 3.94
N LEU A 26 2.59 -12.67 2.81
CA LEU A 26 3.47 -13.40 1.90
C LEU A 26 4.80 -13.76 2.55
N CYS A 27 5.42 -12.84 3.29
CA CYS A 27 6.66 -13.12 4.03
C CYS A 27 6.46 -14.23 5.05
N ASN A 28 5.38 -14.19 5.85
CA ASN A 28 5.08 -15.24 6.82
C ASN A 28 4.87 -16.60 6.13
N TRP A 29 4.15 -16.63 5.01
CA TRP A 29 3.93 -17.85 4.23
C TRP A 29 5.23 -18.46 3.72
N GLU A 30 6.05 -17.64 3.06
CA GLU A 30 7.34 -18.05 2.50
C GLU A 30 8.36 -18.48 3.58
N MET A 31 8.18 -18.01 4.82
CA MET A 31 8.96 -18.42 5.98
C MET A 31 8.39 -19.65 6.71
N GLY A 32 7.34 -20.28 6.16
CA GLY A 32 6.81 -21.56 6.62
C GLY A 32 5.56 -21.48 7.49
N CYS A 33 4.94 -20.31 7.67
CA CYS A 33 3.66 -20.18 8.36
C CYS A 33 2.49 -20.34 7.38
N GLN A 34 1.77 -21.46 7.43
CA GLN A 34 0.70 -21.75 6.46
C GLN A 34 -0.71 -21.38 6.96
N ASP A 35 -0.92 -21.30 8.28
CA ASP A 35 -2.22 -20.93 8.86
C ASP A 35 -2.31 -19.41 9.09
N ILE A 36 -2.46 -18.68 7.98
CA ILE A 36 -2.54 -17.21 7.96
C ILE A 36 -3.97 -16.79 7.60
N LEU A 37 -4.51 -15.81 8.31
CA LEU A 37 -5.74 -15.13 7.93
C LEU A 37 -5.51 -13.64 7.73
N ILE A 38 -5.94 -13.12 6.58
CA ILE A 38 -5.98 -11.68 6.32
C ILE A 38 -7.41 -11.21 6.53
N ILE A 39 -7.62 -10.13 7.30
CA ILE A 39 -8.92 -9.47 7.43
C ILE A 39 -8.89 -8.11 6.73
N GLU A 40 -9.96 -7.80 6.00
CA GLU A 40 -10.15 -6.53 5.29
C GLU A 40 -11.49 -5.93 5.68
N LYS A 41 -11.45 -4.69 6.19
CA LYS A 41 -12.66 -3.96 6.60
C LYS A 41 -13.58 -3.69 5.41
N GLY A 42 -13.01 -3.42 4.24
CA GLY A 42 -13.74 -3.20 3.00
C GLY A 42 -14.13 -4.48 2.26
N THR A 43 -14.76 -4.31 1.11
CA THR A 43 -15.09 -5.41 0.17
C THR A 43 -14.06 -5.57 -0.95
N LYS A 44 -12.99 -4.77 -0.90
CA LYS A 44 -11.94 -4.69 -1.91
C LYS A 44 -10.56 -4.66 -1.28
N VAL A 45 -9.59 -5.25 -1.97
CA VAL A 45 -8.19 -5.22 -1.56
C VAL A 45 -7.52 -3.89 -1.90
N GLY A 46 -6.52 -3.51 -1.12
CA GLY A 46 -5.50 -2.53 -1.52
C GLY A 46 -5.49 -1.21 -0.76
N GLY A 47 -6.61 -0.79 -0.17
CA GLY A 47 -6.68 0.47 0.58
C GLY A 47 -6.14 1.68 -0.20
N THR A 48 -5.49 2.61 0.50
CA THR A 48 -4.79 3.76 -0.10
C THR A 48 -3.61 3.32 -0.99
N SER A 49 -3.01 2.15 -0.73
CA SER A 49 -1.90 1.64 -1.55
C SER A 49 -2.33 1.43 -3.00
N ALA A 50 -3.53 0.90 -3.24
CA ALA A 50 -4.04 0.68 -4.60
C ALA A 50 -4.36 1.99 -5.33
N THR A 51 -4.85 3.01 -4.63
CA THR A 51 -5.20 4.31 -5.23
C THR A 51 -3.98 5.15 -5.58
N SER A 52 -2.83 4.89 -4.94
CA SER A 52 -1.58 5.64 -5.10
C SER A 52 -0.96 5.58 -6.51
N GLY A 53 0.03 6.45 -6.77
CA GLY A 53 0.92 6.38 -7.93
C GLY A 53 1.80 5.12 -7.99
N GLY A 54 1.83 4.32 -6.91
CA GLY A 54 2.57 3.05 -6.84
C GLY A 54 4.05 3.18 -6.53
N GLY A 55 4.59 4.40 -6.51
CA GLY A 55 5.98 4.68 -6.16
C GLY A 55 6.37 4.12 -4.79
N ILE A 56 7.51 3.45 -4.73
CA ILE A 56 8.19 3.09 -3.48
C ILE A 56 9.61 3.65 -3.52
N TRP A 57 10.14 4.08 -2.37
CA TRP A 57 11.49 4.62 -2.28
C TRP A 57 12.42 3.58 -1.67
N VAL A 58 13.17 2.83 -2.47
CA VAL A 58 14.10 1.81 -1.96
C VAL A 58 15.48 2.00 -2.62
N PRO A 59 16.40 2.69 -1.95
CA PRO A 59 17.73 2.97 -2.49
C PRO A 59 18.53 1.68 -2.59
N ASN A 60 19.57 1.67 -3.44
CA ASN A 60 20.48 0.52 -3.59
C ASN A 60 19.78 -0.81 -3.95
N SER A 61 18.56 -0.77 -4.48
CA SER A 61 17.82 -1.97 -4.88
C SER A 61 18.50 -2.67 -6.07
N HIS A 62 18.22 -3.97 -6.21
CA HIS A 62 18.74 -4.73 -7.35
C HIS A 62 18.18 -4.25 -8.69
N TYR A 63 16.97 -3.67 -8.72
CA TYR A 63 16.42 -3.04 -9.92
C TYR A 63 17.17 -1.76 -10.28
N ALA A 64 17.48 -0.91 -9.29
CA ALA A 64 18.26 0.30 -9.51
C ALA A 64 19.66 -0.04 -10.05
N LYS A 65 20.35 -1.01 -9.44
CA LYS A 65 21.67 -1.48 -9.91
C LYS A 65 21.61 -2.03 -11.34
N ALA A 66 20.58 -2.82 -11.66
CA ALA A 66 20.40 -3.33 -13.01
C ALA A 66 20.10 -2.24 -14.05
N ALA A 67 19.53 -1.11 -13.61
CA ALA A 67 19.31 0.08 -14.43
C ALA A 67 20.54 1.02 -14.52
N GLY A 68 21.69 0.62 -13.97
CA GLY A 68 22.94 1.40 -14.04
C GLY A 68 23.05 2.49 -12.96
N ALA A 69 22.22 2.46 -11.92
CA ALA A 69 22.26 3.46 -10.86
C ALA A 69 23.55 3.39 -10.03
N GLU A 70 24.19 4.55 -9.83
CA GLU A 70 25.30 4.75 -8.91
C GLU A 70 24.81 5.36 -7.58
N ASP A 71 24.60 4.49 -6.59
CA ASP A 71 24.17 4.88 -5.25
C ASP A 71 24.93 4.09 -4.18
N SER A 72 24.85 4.54 -2.93
CA SER A 72 25.46 3.85 -1.78
C SER A 72 24.55 3.90 -0.56
N PRO A 73 24.64 2.92 0.37
CA PRO A 73 23.95 2.99 1.65
C PRO A 73 24.28 4.27 2.44
N GLU A 74 25.54 4.72 2.38
CA GLU A 74 26.01 5.92 3.06
C GLU A 74 25.36 7.19 2.50
N ALA A 75 25.29 7.32 1.18
CA ALA A 75 24.61 8.46 0.54
C ALA A 75 23.10 8.46 0.83
N ALA A 76 22.46 7.29 0.85
CA ALA A 76 21.04 7.18 1.20
C ALA A 76 20.78 7.51 2.67
N LYS A 77 21.68 7.08 3.59
CA LYS A 77 21.61 7.44 5.01
C LYS A 77 21.83 8.94 5.21
N ALA A 78 22.84 9.53 4.56
CA ALA A 78 23.09 10.97 4.60
C ALA A 78 21.85 11.75 4.13
N TYR A 79 21.19 11.30 3.06
CA TYR A 79 19.96 11.93 2.58
C TYR A 79 18.83 11.88 3.62
N LEU A 80 18.53 10.70 4.17
CA LEU A 80 17.49 10.56 5.19
C LEU A 80 17.82 11.39 6.45
N THR A 81 19.05 11.33 6.95
CA THR A 81 19.46 12.10 8.13
C THR A 81 19.32 13.62 7.91
N ASN A 82 19.65 14.12 6.72
CA ASN A 82 19.54 15.55 6.41
C ASN A 82 18.09 16.01 6.15
N THR A 83 17.19 15.12 5.74
CA THR A 83 15.78 15.44 5.48
C THR A 83 14.86 15.24 6.69
N LEU A 84 15.29 14.46 7.67
CA LEU A 84 14.53 14.16 8.89
C LEU A 84 14.97 15.02 10.09
N PHE A 85 15.71 16.11 9.85
CA PHE A 85 16.22 16.96 10.93
C PHE A 85 15.08 17.54 11.78
N GLY A 86 15.15 17.32 13.10
CA GLY A 86 14.15 17.80 14.06
C GLY A 86 13.01 16.83 14.35
N GLU A 87 12.92 15.72 13.61
CA GLU A 87 11.90 14.69 13.81
C GLU A 87 12.34 13.61 14.80
N ASP A 88 11.39 13.04 15.57
CA ASP A 88 11.63 11.90 16.46
C ASP A 88 11.68 10.58 15.67
N VAL A 89 12.72 10.41 14.85
CA VAL A 89 12.99 9.19 14.07
C VAL A 89 14.25 8.49 14.61
N PRO A 90 14.10 7.36 15.33
CA PRO A 90 15.25 6.60 15.80
C PRO A 90 16.15 6.12 14.66
N GLU A 91 17.46 6.35 14.79
CA GLU A 91 18.46 5.95 13.79
C GLU A 91 18.39 4.45 13.44
N ALA A 92 18.12 3.60 14.43
CA ALA A 92 17.95 2.15 14.21
C ALA A 92 16.82 1.81 13.23
N LEU A 93 15.77 2.65 13.11
CA LEU A 93 14.72 2.46 12.11
C LEU A 93 15.18 2.86 10.71
N ILE A 94 16.00 3.91 10.59
CA ILE A 94 16.62 4.33 9.33
C ILE A 94 17.55 3.22 8.83
N ASP A 95 18.41 2.71 9.72
CA ASP A 95 19.34 1.62 9.39
C ASP A 95 18.59 0.35 9.00
N ALA A 96 17.58 -0.05 9.77
CA ALA A 96 16.76 -1.21 9.45
C ALA A 96 16.05 -1.04 8.10
N TYR A 97 15.58 0.16 7.76
CA TYR A 97 14.93 0.44 6.49
C TYR A 97 15.90 0.32 5.31
N LEU A 98 17.06 0.96 5.39
CA LEU A 98 18.08 0.93 4.34
C LEU A 98 18.67 -0.47 4.15
N GLU A 99 18.84 -1.23 5.23
CA GLU A 99 19.34 -2.60 5.16
C GLU A 99 18.29 -3.55 4.57
N ASN A 100 17.04 -3.46 5.01
CA ASN A 100 16.02 -4.46 4.67
C ASN A 100 15.21 -4.12 3.43
N GLY A 101 15.14 -2.87 2.99
CA GLY A 101 14.42 -2.47 1.77
C GLY A 101 14.88 -3.24 0.52
N PRO A 102 16.18 -3.24 0.17
CA PRO A 102 16.71 -4.01 -0.97
C PRO A 102 16.53 -5.52 -0.82
N LYS A 103 16.67 -6.05 0.41
CA LYS A 103 16.45 -7.47 0.71
C LYS A 103 14.99 -7.86 0.50
N MET A 104 14.05 -7.03 0.96
CA MET A 104 12.62 -7.20 0.76
C MET A 104 12.27 -7.21 -0.73
N LEU A 105 12.80 -6.28 -1.52
CA LEU A 105 12.56 -6.28 -2.97
C LEU A 105 13.09 -7.54 -3.64
N ARG A 106 14.30 -7.99 -3.28
CA ARG A 106 14.88 -9.23 -3.81
C ARG A 106 14.01 -10.43 -3.43
N PHE A 107 13.62 -10.53 -2.17
CA PHE A 107 12.76 -11.58 -1.67
C PHE A 107 11.42 -11.64 -2.43
N LEU A 108 10.74 -10.51 -2.59
CA LEU A 108 9.49 -10.44 -3.34
C LEU A 108 9.68 -10.78 -4.82
N HIS A 109 10.76 -10.32 -5.46
CA HIS A 109 11.09 -10.68 -6.83
C HIS A 109 11.24 -12.21 -6.98
N ASP A 110 12.03 -12.82 -6.11
CA ASP A 110 12.42 -14.22 -6.23
C ASP A 110 11.29 -15.19 -5.84
N ARG A 111 10.42 -14.77 -4.91
CA ARG A 111 9.41 -15.66 -4.31
C ARG A 111 7.99 -15.38 -4.80
N THR A 112 7.69 -14.23 -5.37
CA THR A 112 6.30 -13.81 -5.65
C THR A 112 6.14 -13.26 -7.07
N ASP A 113 4.94 -12.81 -7.43
CA ASP A 113 4.65 -12.14 -8.72
C ASP A 113 4.96 -10.63 -8.70
N VAL A 114 5.47 -10.11 -7.59
CA VAL A 114 5.80 -8.70 -7.43
C VAL A 114 7.01 -8.33 -8.27
N ARG A 115 6.86 -7.32 -9.12
CA ARG A 115 7.89 -6.85 -10.06
C ARG A 115 7.86 -5.33 -10.12
N TYR A 116 9.03 -4.72 -10.07
CA TYR A 116 9.23 -3.27 -10.09
C TYR A 116 10.19 -2.87 -11.21
N GLU A 117 10.10 -1.61 -11.62
CA GLU A 117 11.04 -0.92 -12.49
C GLU A 117 11.61 0.28 -11.73
N SER A 118 12.91 0.53 -11.89
CA SER A 118 13.57 1.70 -11.29
C SER A 118 13.26 2.94 -12.13
N LEU A 119 12.93 4.05 -11.47
CA LEU A 119 12.61 5.31 -12.13
C LEU A 119 13.86 6.17 -12.28
N GLU A 120 14.47 6.14 -13.47
CA GLU A 120 15.70 6.89 -13.80
C GLU A 120 15.52 8.42 -13.66
N HIS A 121 14.34 8.94 -13.97
CA HIS A 121 14.04 10.38 -13.95
C HIS A 121 12.98 10.71 -12.90
N TYR A 122 13.22 10.27 -11.66
CA TYR A 122 12.36 10.60 -10.51
C TYR A 122 13.24 11.02 -9.33
N PRO A 123 13.50 12.33 -9.17
CA PRO A 123 14.43 12.82 -8.17
C PRO A 123 13.86 12.70 -6.76
N ASP A 124 14.78 12.60 -5.81
CA ASP A 124 14.51 12.86 -4.40
C ASP A 124 13.89 14.26 -4.21
N TYR A 125 12.91 14.41 -3.31
CA TYR A 125 12.14 15.67 -3.21
C TYR A 125 12.98 16.86 -2.76
N TYR A 126 13.87 16.66 -1.80
CA TYR A 126 14.85 17.65 -1.37
C TYR A 126 16.16 17.52 -2.16
N THR A 127 16.14 17.91 -3.44
CA THR A 127 17.25 17.72 -4.38
C THR A 127 18.55 18.43 -4.00
N ASN A 128 18.47 19.44 -3.15
CA ASN A 128 19.60 20.24 -2.68
C ASN A 128 20.28 19.67 -1.41
N MET A 129 19.74 18.60 -0.82
CA MET A 129 20.28 18.01 0.39
C MET A 129 21.47 17.10 0.09
N GLU A 130 22.41 17.02 1.03
CA GLU A 130 23.50 16.06 0.95
C GLU A 130 22.97 14.63 0.82
N GLY A 131 23.57 13.86 -0.08
CA GLY A 131 23.16 12.49 -0.36
C GLY A 131 21.98 12.35 -1.33
N ALA A 132 21.34 13.44 -1.78
CA ALA A 132 20.25 13.38 -2.75
C ALA A 132 20.66 12.73 -4.09
N ARG A 133 19.66 12.18 -4.80
CA ARG A 133 19.80 11.62 -6.15
C ARG A 133 18.72 12.15 -7.08
N GLU A 134 19.08 12.30 -8.35
CA GLU A 134 18.15 12.74 -9.41
C GLU A 134 17.22 11.61 -9.91
N GLY A 135 17.47 10.38 -9.46
CA GLY A 135 16.73 9.21 -9.91
C GLY A 135 17.10 7.92 -9.18
N HIS A 136 16.47 6.84 -9.64
CA HIS A 136 16.70 5.43 -9.31
C HIS A 136 16.37 4.96 -7.90
N ARG A 137 16.20 5.87 -6.93
CA ARG A 137 15.75 5.50 -5.57
C ARG A 137 14.26 5.23 -5.50
N SER A 138 13.49 5.85 -6.38
CA SER A 138 12.07 5.54 -6.57
C SER A 138 11.90 4.41 -7.58
N LEU A 139 10.97 3.50 -7.29
CA LEU A 139 10.57 2.42 -8.18
C LEU A 139 9.06 2.44 -8.37
N GLU A 140 8.59 1.99 -9.53
CA GLU A 140 7.17 1.75 -9.76
C GLU A 140 6.86 0.28 -10.05
N PRO A 141 5.67 -0.22 -9.70
CA PRO A 141 5.31 -1.60 -9.99
C PRO A 141 5.12 -1.75 -11.49
N THR A 142 5.70 -2.81 -12.04
CA THR A 142 5.48 -3.15 -13.45
C THR A 142 3.99 -3.43 -13.70
N PRO A 143 3.44 -3.03 -14.86
CA PRO A 143 2.04 -3.28 -15.20
C PRO A 143 1.67 -4.76 -15.13
N VAL A 144 0.43 -5.06 -14.75
CA VAL A 144 -0.12 -6.43 -14.69
C VAL A 144 -1.53 -6.45 -15.28
N MET A 145 -1.95 -7.57 -15.88
CA MET A 145 -3.29 -7.68 -16.44
C MET A 145 -4.27 -8.13 -15.35
N ALA A 146 -5.33 -7.36 -15.14
CA ALA A 146 -6.40 -7.71 -14.21
C ALA A 146 -7.03 -9.09 -14.49
N SER A 147 -6.94 -9.60 -15.73
CA SER A 147 -7.38 -10.94 -16.07
C SER A 147 -6.60 -12.06 -15.36
N GLU A 148 -5.36 -11.79 -14.95
CA GLU A 148 -4.51 -12.76 -14.23
C GLU A 148 -5.09 -13.08 -12.84
N LEU A 149 -5.91 -12.19 -12.27
CA LEU A 149 -6.62 -12.41 -11.01
C LEU A 149 -7.86 -13.32 -11.14
N GLY A 150 -8.15 -13.86 -12.33
CA GLY A 150 -9.32 -14.71 -12.55
C GLY A 150 -10.62 -13.98 -12.18
N PRO A 151 -11.56 -14.55 -11.43
CA PRO A 151 -12.77 -13.84 -10.99
C PRO A 151 -12.50 -12.75 -9.94
N HIS A 152 -11.34 -12.79 -9.27
CA HIS A 152 -11.02 -11.92 -8.13
C HIS A 152 -10.65 -10.48 -8.52
N TRP A 153 -10.51 -10.17 -9.81
CA TRP A 153 -10.29 -8.77 -10.24
C TRP A 153 -11.39 -7.83 -9.75
N LYS A 154 -12.60 -8.34 -9.51
CA LYS A 154 -13.74 -7.56 -8.99
C LYS A 154 -13.48 -7.03 -7.57
N ASN A 155 -12.63 -7.70 -6.80
CA ASN A 155 -12.22 -7.27 -5.47
C ASN A 155 -11.10 -6.23 -5.51
N MET A 156 -10.59 -5.81 -6.68
CA MET A 156 -9.55 -4.80 -6.72
C MET A 156 -10.09 -3.40 -6.45
N THR A 157 -9.39 -2.68 -5.57
CA THR A 157 -9.39 -1.22 -5.60
C THR A 157 -8.56 -0.77 -6.80
N TRP A 158 -9.11 0.14 -7.60
CA TRP A 158 -8.41 0.68 -8.76
C TRP A 158 -7.50 1.83 -8.35
N THR A 159 -6.50 2.12 -9.19
CA THR A 159 -5.76 3.37 -9.05
C THR A 159 -6.72 4.55 -9.19
N HIS A 160 -6.41 5.63 -8.45
CA HIS A 160 -7.19 6.86 -8.46
C HIS A 160 -7.49 7.31 -9.89
N HIS A 161 -8.69 7.84 -10.14
CA HIS A 161 -9.17 8.14 -11.50
C HIS A 161 -8.31 9.17 -12.23
N MET A 162 -7.64 10.06 -11.49
CA MET A 162 -6.68 11.01 -12.04
C MET A 162 -5.51 10.33 -12.75
N MET A 163 -5.11 9.14 -12.31
CA MET A 163 -4.06 8.32 -12.93
C MET A 163 -4.62 7.37 -14.02
N ARG A 164 -5.78 7.72 -14.58
CA ARG A 164 -6.40 6.98 -15.69
C ARG A 164 -6.87 7.95 -16.76
N MET A 165 -6.29 7.82 -17.95
CA MET A 165 -6.68 8.60 -19.11
C MET A 165 -8.15 8.30 -19.46
N PHE A 166 -8.94 9.37 -19.61
CA PHE A 166 -10.39 9.32 -19.81
C PHE A 166 -11.15 8.52 -18.73
N ASN A 167 -10.62 8.46 -17.50
CA ASN A 167 -11.13 7.64 -16.41
C ASN A 167 -11.22 6.13 -16.74
N ARG A 168 -10.44 5.66 -17.73
CA ARG A 168 -10.57 4.30 -18.29
C ARG A 168 -9.25 3.60 -18.50
N ILE A 169 -8.23 4.29 -19.03
CA ILE A 169 -6.97 3.68 -19.44
C ILE A 169 -5.89 3.99 -18.41
N HIS A 170 -5.38 2.98 -17.73
CA HIS A 170 -4.24 3.15 -16.83
C HIS A 170 -2.95 3.40 -17.62
N PHE A 171 -2.08 4.23 -17.04
CA PHE A 171 -0.73 4.50 -17.49
C PHE A 171 0.24 4.36 -16.31
N THR A 172 1.50 4.07 -16.60
CA THR A 172 2.60 4.12 -15.61
C THR A 172 3.02 5.57 -15.35
N GLN A 173 3.86 5.81 -14.34
CA GLN A 173 4.43 7.13 -14.07
C GLN A 173 5.33 7.60 -15.23
N VAL A 174 6.13 6.69 -15.80
CA VAL A 174 6.96 6.98 -16.98
C VAL A 174 6.10 7.36 -18.20
N GLU A 175 5.02 6.63 -18.44
CA GLU A 175 4.06 6.93 -19.51
C GLU A 175 3.35 8.27 -19.27
N ALA A 176 2.93 8.54 -18.02
CA ALA A 176 2.32 9.82 -17.64
C ALA A 176 3.25 10.99 -17.94
N HIS A 177 4.52 10.91 -17.51
CA HIS A 177 5.51 11.94 -17.75
C HIS A 177 5.71 12.18 -19.26
N THR A 178 5.91 11.09 -20.02
CA THR A 178 6.06 11.14 -21.49
C THR A 178 4.90 11.86 -22.18
N LEU A 179 3.66 11.59 -21.74
CA LEU A 179 2.45 12.19 -22.30
C LEU A 179 2.27 13.65 -21.89
N MET A 180 2.49 13.97 -20.61
CA MET A 180 2.27 15.32 -20.06
C MET A 180 3.25 16.34 -20.63
N VAL A 181 4.53 15.97 -20.75
CA VAL A 181 5.57 16.88 -21.26
C VAL A 181 5.85 16.68 -22.76
N GLN A 182 5.10 15.81 -23.43
CA GLN A 182 5.19 15.57 -24.87
C GLN A 182 6.58 15.16 -25.37
N LEU A 183 7.26 14.26 -24.65
CA LEU A 183 8.57 13.72 -25.06
C LEU A 183 8.52 13.03 -26.43
N PRO A 184 9.66 12.91 -27.15
CA PRO A 184 9.72 12.20 -28.43
C PRO A 184 9.03 10.83 -28.36
N GLY A 185 8.06 10.60 -29.26
CA GLY A 185 7.28 9.36 -29.31
C GLY A 185 5.93 9.39 -28.58
N TRP A 186 5.58 10.47 -27.86
CA TRP A 186 4.33 10.57 -27.09
C TRP A 186 3.06 10.28 -27.92
N LYS A 187 2.99 10.74 -29.18
CA LYS A 187 1.84 10.48 -30.08
C LYS A 187 1.68 8.99 -30.38
N GLY A 188 2.80 8.29 -30.57
CA GLY A 188 2.83 6.85 -30.82
C GLY A 188 2.43 6.05 -29.59
N LEU A 189 2.91 6.47 -28.40
CA LEU A 189 2.49 5.91 -27.13
C LEU A 189 0.98 6.07 -26.92
N LEU A 190 0.46 7.30 -27.07
CA LEU A 190 -0.96 7.61 -26.95
C LEU A 190 -1.82 6.75 -27.91
N GLY A 191 -1.45 6.71 -29.18
CA GLY A 191 -2.15 5.92 -30.19
C GLY A 191 -2.16 4.43 -29.86
N ARG A 192 -1.04 3.89 -29.38
CA ARG A 192 -0.93 2.48 -28.94
C ARG A 192 -1.84 2.18 -27.76
N MET A 193 -1.83 3.03 -26.73
CA MET A 193 -2.66 2.85 -25.54
C MET A 193 -4.16 2.89 -25.87
N ILE A 194 -4.57 3.81 -26.73
CA ILE A 194 -5.96 3.90 -27.21
C ILE A 194 -6.32 2.65 -28.04
N TRP A 195 -5.44 2.23 -28.95
CA TRP A 195 -5.65 1.03 -29.77
C TRP A 195 -5.78 -0.23 -28.92
N ASP A 196 -4.87 -0.43 -27.95
CA ASP A 196 -4.90 -1.57 -27.03
C ASP A 196 -6.18 -1.60 -26.19
N TYR A 197 -6.68 -0.44 -25.79
CA TYR A 197 -7.96 -0.32 -25.10
C TYR A 197 -9.15 -0.69 -25.99
N ILE A 198 -9.21 -0.14 -27.22
CA ILE A 198 -10.34 -0.34 -28.13
C ILE A 198 -10.43 -1.79 -28.60
N ARG A 199 -9.30 -2.42 -28.92
CA ARG A 199 -9.27 -3.80 -29.45
C ARG A 199 -9.59 -4.87 -28.40
N ASP A 200 -9.49 -4.56 -27.10
CA ASP A 200 -9.78 -5.50 -26.01
C ASP A 200 -11.29 -5.61 -25.71
N ILE A 201 -12.08 -5.82 -26.77
CA ILE A 201 -13.55 -5.90 -26.72
C ILE A 201 -14.04 -6.91 -25.68
N PRO A 202 -13.49 -8.15 -25.58
CA PRO A 202 -13.93 -9.11 -24.57
C PRO A 202 -13.81 -8.58 -23.14
N TRP A 203 -12.76 -7.80 -22.84
CA TRP A 203 -12.62 -7.17 -21.53
C TRP A 203 -13.52 -5.94 -21.36
N ARG A 204 -13.87 -5.23 -22.45
CA ARG A 204 -14.83 -4.11 -22.41
C ARG A 204 -16.26 -4.54 -22.06
N LEU A 205 -16.63 -5.77 -22.39
CA LEU A 205 -17.91 -6.35 -21.97
C LEU A 205 -17.98 -6.61 -20.46
N ARG A 206 -16.83 -6.66 -19.76
CA ARG A 206 -16.78 -6.91 -18.30
C ARG A 206 -16.75 -5.63 -17.47
N THR A 207 -16.11 -4.58 -17.97
CA THR A 207 -15.95 -3.28 -17.29
C THR A 207 -15.51 -2.21 -18.28
N SER A 208 -15.73 -0.93 -17.97
CA SER A 208 -15.23 0.21 -18.76
C SER A 208 -13.78 0.57 -18.46
N ILE A 209 -13.13 -0.07 -17.47
CA ILE A 209 -11.74 0.22 -17.06
C ILE A 209 -10.75 -0.77 -17.70
N SER A 210 -9.63 -0.29 -18.25
CA SER A 210 -8.64 -1.09 -18.98
C SER A 210 -8.18 -2.33 -18.23
N ARG A 211 -7.84 -3.40 -18.96
CA ARG A 211 -7.33 -4.65 -18.37
C ARG A 211 -5.96 -4.47 -17.73
N ARG A 212 -5.11 -3.69 -18.37
CA ARG A 212 -3.77 -3.35 -17.87
C ARG A 212 -3.92 -2.43 -16.67
N LEU A 213 -3.46 -2.90 -15.52
CA LEU A 213 -3.31 -2.13 -14.28
C LEU A 213 -1.91 -1.55 -14.21
N CYS A 214 -1.80 -0.33 -13.69
CA CYS A 214 -0.55 0.40 -13.49
C CYS A 214 -0.54 1.01 -12.08
N CYS A 215 0.56 1.65 -11.70
CA CYS A 215 0.66 2.40 -10.43
C CYS A 215 0.30 1.54 -9.21
N GLY A 216 -0.32 2.12 -8.19
CA GLY A 216 -0.66 1.42 -6.94
C GLY A 216 -1.49 0.16 -7.13
N SER A 217 -2.43 0.16 -8.10
CA SER A 217 -3.27 -1.01 -8.35
C SER A 217 -2.51 -2.17 -8.97
N ALA A 218 -1.46 -1.90 -9.75
CA ALA A 218 -0.56 -2.95 -10.24
C ALA A 218 0.25 -3.57 -9.09
N GLY A 219 0.79 -2.73 -8.19
CA GLY A 219 1.54 -3.21 -7.02
C GLY A 219 0.69 -4.12 -6.13
N VAL A 220 -0.51 -3.65 -5.77
CA VAL A 220 -1.47 -4.45 -4.99
C VAL A 220 -1.92 -5.68 -5.76
N ALA A 221 -2.20 -5.60 -7.06
CA ALA A 221 -2.65 -6.75 -7.85
C ALA A 221 -1.59 -7.86 -7.90
N ARG A 222 -0.30 -7.52 -7.98
CA ARG A 222 0.79 -8.51 -7.96
C ARG A 222 0.93 -9.20 -6.60
N LEU A 223 0.80 -8.43 -5.52
CA LEU A 223 0.74 -8.98 -4.17
C LEU A 223 -0.49 -9.90 -4.00
N TYR A 224 -1.65 -9.43 -4.42
CA TYR A 224 -2.90 -10.19 -4.31
C TYR A 224 -2.87 -11.47 -5.16
N LEU A 225 -2.34 -11.42 -6.38
CA LEU A 225 -2.12 -12.59 -7.21
C LEU A 225 -1.25 -13.64 -6.48
N SER A 226 -0.20 -13.19 -5.81
CA SER A 226 0.70 -14.06 -5.05
C SER A 226 0.01 -14.69 -3.85
N VAL A 227 -0.88 -13.96 -3.18
CA VAL A 227 -1.71 -14.44 -2.06
C VAL A 227 -2.71 -15.49 -2.56
N LEU A 228 -3.38 -15.23 -3.68
CA LEU A 228 -4.34 -16.17 -4.30
C LEU A 228 -3.67 -17.49 -4.72
N LYS A 229 -2.47 -17.44 -5.32
CA LYS A 229 -1.70 -18.64 -5.70
C LYS A 229 -1.29 -19.51 -4.51
N ARG A 230 -1.25 -18.94 -3.31
CA ARG A 230 -0.94 -19.63 -2.05
C ARG A 230 -2.18 -20.01 -1.25
N GLU A 231 -3.36 -19.69 -1.78
CA GLU A 231 -4.65 -19.97 -1.14
C GLU A 231 -4.75 -19.37 0.28
N ILE A 232 -4.03 -18.26 0.54
CA ILE A 232 -4.11 -17.56 1.82
C ILE A 232 -5.48 -16.88 1.91
N PRO A 233 -6.32 -17.20 2.91
CA PRO A 233 -7.67 -16.67 3.02
C PRO A 233 -7.66 -15.17 3.34
N ILE A 234 -8.52 -14.43 2.62
CA ILE A 234 -8.89 -13.04 2.93
C ILE A 234 -10.37 -13.02 3.31
N GLU A 235 -10.67 -12.49 4.48
CA GLU A 235 -12.03 -12.24 4.94
C GLU A 235 -12.38 -10.76 4.76
N PHE A 236 -13.28 -10.48 3.82
CA PHE A 236 -13.75 -9.13 3.50
C PHE A 236 -14.94 -8.72 4.37
N GLY A 237 -15.11 -7.42 4.59
CA GLY A 237 -16.17 -6.89 5.44
C GLY A 237 -15.95 -7.16 6.92
N THR A 238 -14.69 -7.40 7.32
CA THR A 238 -14.31 -7.80 8.68
C THR A 238 -13.49 -6.69 9.33
N ARG A 239 -14.12 -5.97 10.27
CA ARG A 239 -13.50 -4.85 11.01
C ARG A 239 -12.79 -5.37 12.26
N LEU A 240 -11.51 -5.03 12.44
CA LEU A 240 -10.82 -5.21 13.72
C LEU A 240 -11.43 -4.27 14.77
N THR A 241 -11.89 -4.80 15.90
CA THR A 241 -12.45 -3.98 16.99
C THR A 241 -11.57 -3.97 18.24
N LYS A 242 -10.88 -5.07 18.54
CA LYS A 242 -10.09 -5.19 19.77
C LYS A 242 -8.92 -6.17 19.61
N LEU A 243 -7.81 -5.89 20.28
CA LEU A 243 -6.79 -6.90 20.57
C LEU A 243 -7.11 -7.58 21.90
N ILE A 244 -7.02 -8.90 21.95
CA ILE A 244 -7.19 -9.69 23.17
C ILE A 244 -5.80 -10.09 23.65
N ALA A 245 -5.46 -9.71 24.87
CA ALA A 245 -4.20 -10.04 25.50
C ALA A 245 -4.44 -10.81 26.79
N GLU A 246 -3.59 -11.80 27.04
CA GLU A 246 -3.50 -12.55 28.28
C GLU A 246 -2.07 -12.40 28.80
N GLU A 247 -1.94 -12.02 30.08
CA GLU A 247 -0.66 -11.69 30.71
C GLU A 247 0.13 -10.61 29.91
N ASN A 248 1.19 -11.01 29.21
CA ASN A 248 2.09 -10.14 28.46
C ASN A 248 2.09 -10.42 26.94
N ALA A 249 1.10 -11.17 26.43
CA ALA A 249 1.03 -11.56 25.02
C ALA A 249 -0.35 -11.28 24.43
N VAL A 250 -0.39 -10.79 23.19
CA VAL A 250 -1.61 -10.74 22.39
C VAL A 250 -1.94 -12.17 21.94
N THR A 251 -3.05 -12.72 22.45
CA THR A 251 -3.49 -14.11 22.20
C THR A 251 -4.62 -14.20 21.19
N GLY A 252 -5.19 -13.07 20.77
CA GLY A 252 -6.24 -13.05 19.76
C GLY A 252 -6.74 -11.66 19.42
N VAL A 253 -7.79 -11.62 18.63
CA VAL A 253 -8.50 -10.39 18.23
C VAL A 253 -10.00 -10.58 18.33
N GLU A 254 -10.71 -9.48 18.61
CA GLU A 254 -12.14 -9.37 18.33
C GLU A 254 -12.32 -8.67 16.99
N VAL A 255 -13.20 -9.22 16.16
CA VAL A 255 -13.58 -8.66 14.87
C VAL A 255 -15.10 -8.57 14.75
N GLU A 256 -15.58 -7.67 13.91
CA GLU A 256 -16.98 -7.58 13.52
C GLU A 256 -17.12 -7.88 12.03
N CYS A 257 -17.91 -8.90 11.69
CA CYS A 257 -18.19 -9.35 10.33
C CYS A 257 -19.71 -9.56 10.18
N GLY A 258 -20.35 -8.86 9.22
CA GLY A 258 -21.80 -8.95 9.02
C GLY A 258 -22.66 -8.55 10.24
N GLY A 259 -22.17 -7.64 11.07
CA GLY A 259 -22.83 -7.23 12.32
C GLY A 259 -22.70 -8.24 13.47
N GLN A 260 -21.96 -9.33 13.27
CA GLN A 260 -21.66 -10.31 14.30
C GLN A 260 -20.24 -10.13 14.81
N ARG A 261 -20.08 -10.19 16.13
CA ARG A 261 -18.75 -10.19 16.76
C ARG A 261 -18.20 -11.60 16.82
N GLN A 262 -16.93 -11.75 16.48
CA GLN A 262 -16.20 -13.00 16.54
C GLN A 262 -14.86 -12.80 17.24
N ARG A 263 -14.42 -13.81 17.98
CA ARG A 263 -13.12 -13.88 18.64
C ARG A 263 -12.24 -14.89 17.91
N ILE A 264 -11.12 -14.41 17.37
CA ILE A 264 -10.16 -15.23 16.66
C ILE A 264 -8.91 -15.36 17.52
N ARG A 265 -8.59 -16.58 17.95
CA ARG A 265 -7.32 -16.87 18.64
C ARG A 265 -6.17 -16.83 17.65
N VAL A 266 -5.04 -16.33 18.11
CA VAL A 266 -3.81 -16.22 17.32
C VAL A 266 -2.67 -16.90 18.06
N ARG A 267 -2.01 -17.87 17.43
CA ARG A 267 -0.97 -18.70 18.09
C ARG A 267 0.42 -18.07 18.07
N LYS A 268 0.74 -17.24 17.07
CA LYS A 268 2.08 -16.65 16.88
C LYS A 268 2.07 -15.13 16.94
N GLY A 269 1.14 -14.46 16.26
CA GLY A 269 1.06 -12.99 16.36
C GLY A 269 0.09 -12.32 15.39
N VAL A 270 -0.18 -11.06 15.69
CA VAL A 270 -1.05 -10.17 14.90
C VAL A 270 -0.20 -9.12 14.22
N VAL A 271 -0.38 -8.92 12.92
CA VAL A 271 0.22 -7.81 12.16
C VAL A 271 -0.85 -6.76 11.89
N LEU A 272 -0.64 -5.55 12.43
CA LEU A 272 -1.52 -4.41 12.19
C LEU A 272 -1.01 -3.58 11.01
N ALA A 273 -1.70 -3.65 9.87
CA ALA A 273 -1.38 -2.93 8.64
C ALA A 273 -2.64 -2.25 8.04
N ALA A 274 -3.47 -1.68 8.91
CA ALA A 274 -4.83 -1.23 8.60
C ALA A 274 -4.97 0.29 8.37
N GLY A 275 -3.92 0.93 7.83
CA GLY A 275 -3.93 2.37 7.57
C GLY A 275 -3.82 3.25 8.82
N GLY A 276 -3.97 4.55 8.63
CA GLY A 276 -3.94 5.55 9.70
C GLY A 276 -5.33 5.92 10.20
N PHE A 277 -5.45 7.16 10.70
CA PHE A 277 -6.68 7.76 11.20
C PHE A 277 -7.16 8.92 10.33
N GLU A 278 -6.70 9.00 9.07
CA GLU A 278 -6.94 10.14 8.19
C GLU A 278 -8.41 10.40 7.86
N LYS A 279 -9.30 9.43 8.13
CA LYS A 279 -10.77 9.54 7.98
C LYS A 279 -11.52 9.52 9.31
N ASN A 280 -10.82 9.75 10.43
CA ASN A 280 -11.42 9.92 11.75
C ASN A 280 -11.28 11.38 12.23
N GLN A 281 -12.36 12.15 12.17
CA GLN A 281 -12.34 13.59 12.50
C GLN A 281 -11.89 13.86 13.95
N ALA A 282 -12.36 13.07 14.91
CA ALA A 282 -12.01 13.26 16.32
C ALA A 282 -10.52 13.03 16.57
N LEU A 283 -9.93 11.98 16.01
CA LEU A 283 -8.48 11.73 16.12
C LEU A 283 -7.67 12.81 15.38
N ARG A 284 -8.17 13.33 14.25
CA ARG A 284 -7.53 14.44 13.55
C ARG A 284 -7.53 15.72 14.38
N GLU A 285 -8.65 16.09 14.98
CA GLU A 285 -8.74 17.27 15.85
C GLU A 285 -7.89 17.14 17.11
N GLN A 286 -7.78 15.92 17.64
CA GLN A 286 -6.97 15.64 18.81
C GLN A 286 -5.46 15.77 18.54
N HIS A 287 -5.01 15.40 17.33
CA HIS A 287 -3.58 15.22 17.08
C HIS A 287 -3.00 16.13 15.99
N LEU A 288 -3.74 16.45 14.93
CA LEU A 288 -3.23 17.20 13.78
C LEU A 288 -3.42 18.72 13.93
N PRO A 289 -2.64 19.54 13.22
CA PRO A 289 -2.82 20.99 13.19
C PRO A 289 -4.22 21.39 12.73
N ALA A 290 -4.79 22.43 13.38
CA ALA A 290 -6.05 23.03 12.99
C ALA A 290 -5.85 24.14 11.94
N PRO A 291 -6.78 24.31 10.97
CA PRO A 291 -8.00 23.50 10.78
C PRO A 291 -7.69 22.14 10.15
N THR A 292 -8.55 21.15 10.38
CA THR A 292 -8.43 19.80 9.79
C THR A 292 -9.81 19.24 9.43
N ASN A 293 -9.93 18.57 8.30
CA ASN A 293 -11.17 17.93 7.86
C ASN A 293 -10.87 16.60 7.13
N THR A 294 -11.60 15.54 7.49
CA THR A 294 -11.53 14.23 6.82
C THR A 294 -11.85 14.28 5.32
N GLU A 295 -12.64 15.25 4.86
CA GLU A 295 -12.97 15.47 3.45
C GLU A 295 -11.75 15.84 2.62
N TRP A 296 -10.72 16.44 3.21
CA TRP A 296 -9.49 16.83 2.49
C TRP A 296 -8.56 15.63 2.26
N SER A 297 -8.72 14.54 3.02
CA SER A 297 -7.88 13.36 2.86
C SER A 297 -8.20 12.60 1.57
N ALA A 298 -7.17 12.32 0.77
CA ALA A 298 -7.23 11.38 -0.36
C ALA A 298 -7.05 9.91 0.07
N GLY A 299 -6.90 9.64 1.37
CA GLY A 299 -6.79 8.29 1.93
C GLY A 299 -8.09 7.49 1.83
N ASN A 300 -7.97 6.18 2.00
CA ASN A 300 -9.12 5.28 1.96
C ASN A 300 -10.16 5.67 3.03
N PRO A 301 -11.45 5.83 2.67
CA PRO A 301 -12.54 6.18 3.60
C PRO A 301 -12.65 5.31 4.84
N LEU A 302 -12.15 4.07 4.79
CA LEU A 302 -12.24 3.10 5.89
C LEU A 302 -11.08 3.21 6.90
N ASN A 303 -10.08 4.06 6.65
CA ASN A 303 -8.93 4.28 7.54
C ASN A 303 -9.32 5.23 8.69
N GLU A 304 -9.99 4.64 9.69
CA GLU A 304 -10.57 5.37 10.84
C GLU A 304 -9.70 5.26 12.12
N GLY A 305 -8.50 4.68 12.03
CA GLY A 305 -7.61 4.49 13.17
C GLY A 305 -7.93 3.28 14.05
N ASP A 306 -8.69 2.29 13.53
CA ASP A 306 -9.12 1.11 14.30
C ASP A 306 -7.93 0.35 14.94
N ALA A 307 -6.89 0.08 14.16
CA ALA A 307 -5.69 -0.61 14.64
C ALA A 307 -4.87 0.23 15.65
N LEU A 308 -4.81 1.55 15.43
CA LEU A 308 -4.17 2.48 16.37
C LEU A 308 -4.89 2.44 17.72
N GLN A 309 -6.22 2.56 17.73
CA GLN A 309 -7.02 2.51 18.94
C GLN A 309 -6.90 1.16 19.66
N ALA A 310 -6.91 0.05 18.90
CA ALA A 310 -6.74 -1.28 19.46
C ALA A 310 -5.36 -1.46 20.13
N GLY A 311 -4.30 -0.88 19.56
CA GLY A 311 -2.97 -0.83 20.18
C GLY A 311 -2.91 0.05 21.42
N LEU A 312 -3.47 1.27 21.36
CA LEU A 312 -3.56 2.20 22.49
C LEU A 312 -4.30 1.59 23.68
N ALA A 313 -5.35 0.81 23.44
CA ALA A 313 -6.10 0.10 24.48
C ALA A 313 -5.26 -0.91 25.28
N LEU A 314 -4.14 -1.38 24.72
CA LEU A 314 -3.16 -2.24 25.41
C LEU A 314 -1.94 -1.45 25.92
N GLY A 315 -1.96 -0.12 25.88
CA GLY A 315 -0.86 0.72 26.35
C GLY A 315 0.29 0.87 25.35
N ALA A 316 0.08 0.59 24.06
CA ALA A 316 1.10 0.82 23.04
C ALA A 316 1.52 2.31 22.99
N ARG A 317 2.83 2.56 22.92
CA ARG A 317 3.36 3.91 22.71
C ARG A 317 3.15 4.34 21.25
N THR A 318 2.93 5.64 21.05
CA THR A 318 2.82 6.26 19.72
C THR A 318 3.94 7.27 19.49
N ARG A 319 4.20 7.59 18.23
CA ARG A 319 5.11 8.65 17.78
C ARG A 319 4.50 9.35 16.57
N LEU A 320 4.90 10.61 16.33
CA LEU A 320 4.52 11.40 15.14
C LEU A 320 3.01 11.48 14.89
N MET A 321 2.19 11.42 15.95
CA MET A 321 0.73 11.50 15.84
C MET A 321 0.25 12.84 15.27
N HIS A 322 1.10 13.88 15.34
CA HIS A 322 0.80 15.23 14.89
C HIS A 322 1.10 15.48 13.41
N ASP A 323 1.58 14.47 12.70
CA ASP A 323 2.02 14.61 11.31
C ASP A 323 1.24 13.71 10.34
N ALA A 324 1.36 13.99 9.05
CA ALA A 324 0.76 13.23 7.96
C ALA A 324 1.59 13.36 6.68
N TRP A 325 1.29 12.52 5.69
CA TRP A 325 1.79 12.72 4.32
C TRP A 325 1.04 13.88 3.66
N TRP A 326 1.46 15.11 3.94
CA TRP A 326 0.80 16.31 3.46
C TRP A 326 0.98 16.54 1.97
N THR A 327 -0.07 17.06 1.35
CA THR A 327 -0.11 17.45 -0.06
C THR A 327 -1.24 18.45 -0.26
N THR A 328 -1.17 19.23 -1.33
CA THR A 328 -2.34 20.02 -1.75
C THR A 328 -3.39 19.05 -2.28
N THR A 329 -4.65 19.26 -1.93
CA THR A 329 -5.77 18.47 -2.45
C THR A 329 -6.87 19.36 -3.00
N LEU A 330 -7.49 18.94 -4.09
CA LEU A 330 -8.66 19.61 -4.68
C LEU A 330 -9.91 18.77 -4.43
N VAL A 331 -10.85 19.32 -3.66
CA VAL A 331 -12.19 18.74 -3.49
C VAL A 331 -13.03 19.16 -4.69
N VAL A 332 -13.32 18.18 -5.56
CA VAL A 332 -14.11 18.41 -6.78
C VAL A 332 -15.56 17.98 -6.51
N PRO A 333 -16.57 18.81 -6.81
CA PRO A 333 -17.97 18.42 -6.70
C PRO A 333 -18.25 17.10 -7.43
N ASP A 334 -19.09 16.25 -6.84
CA ASP A 334 -19.51 14.95 -7.36
C ASP A 334 -18.41 13.88 -7.49
N GLU A 335 -17.19 14.14 -7.01
CA GLU A 335 -16.14 13.13 -6.94
C GLU A 335 -16.08 12.46 -5.55
N PRO A 336 -15.89 11.12 -5.52
CA PRO A 336 -15.92 10.37 -4.26
C PRO A 336 -14.69 10.63 -3.38
N THR A 337 -13.60 11.16 -3.94
CA THR A 337 -12.34 11.43 -3.24
C THR A 337 -11.65 12.67 -3.81
N PRO A 338 -10.92 13.45 -2.99
CA PRO A 338 -10.12 14.58 -3.45
C PRO A 338 -9.05 14.16 -4.45
N ARG A 339 -8.69 15.08 -5.34
CA ARG A 339 -7.54 14.91 -6.25
C ARG A 339 -6.26 15.41 -5.58
N LEU A 340 -5.15 14.71 -5.83
CA LEU A 340 -3.80 15.06 -5.41
C LEU A 340 -3.14 16.02 -6.39
#